data_AF-A0A1Y1LXG8-F1
#
_entry.id   AF-A0A1Y1LXG8-F1
#
_cell.length_a   1.000
_cell.length_b   1.000
_cell.length_c   1.000
_cell.angle_alpha   90.00
_cell.angle_beta   90.00
_cell.angle_gamma   90.00
#
_symmetry.space_group_name_H-M   'P 1'
#
loop_
_entity.id
_entity.type
_entity.pdbx_description
1 polymer ?
#
loop_
_entity_poly.entity_id
_entity_poly.type
_entity_poly.pdbx_seq_one_letter_code
_entity_poly.pdbx_strand_id
1 'polypeptide(L)'
;KREIYSSIFGFQPEITMVSYVPKVNQSVILLSSEHRDSAISEGSKRKPEIITHYNATKGAVDTLDKMIAEYTCNRQSKRWPATLFMNIIDIAAVNAFVMWVHLNPEWERQYLDKRRMFLLELGKRLVQPHLQRRISDPTIKSRLTINTRQNSKNILEELGDHHNVQEPE
;
A
#
# COMPACT_ATOMS: atom_id res chain seq x y z
N LYS A 1 -24.91 3.36 -35.81
CA LYS A 1 -24.98 3.36 -34.32
C LYS A 1 -24.59 1.97 -33.85
N ARG A 2 -23.63 1.82 -32.93
CA ARG A 2 -23.15 0.49 -32.48
C ARG A 2 -24.07 -0.10 -31.41
N GLU A 3 -24.26 -1.41 -31.44
CA GLU A 3 -25.06 -2.15 -30.46
C GLU A 3 -24.36 -2.20 -29.09
N ILE A 4 -25.16 -2.21 -28.01
CA ILE A 4 -24.64 -2.39 -26.65
C ILE A 4 -23.98 -3.78 -26.55
N TYR A 5 -22.86 -3.85 -25.85
CA TYR A 5 -22.04 -5.05 -25.69
C TYR A 5 -21.40 -5.57 -27.00
N SER A 6 -21.42 -4.77 -28.08
CA SER A 6 -20.64 -5.05 -29.29
C SER A 6 -19.17 -4.64 -29.12
N SER A 7 -18.29 -5.40 -29.77
CA SER A 7 -16.84 -5.17 -29.81
C SER A 7 -16.35 -5.11 -31.25
N ILE A 8 -15.39 -4.24 -31.54
CA ILE A 8 -14.67 -4.18 -32.82
C ILE A 8 -13.18 -4.31 -32.49
N PHE A 9 -12.47 -5.15 -33.23
CA PHE A 9 -11.05 -5.39 -33.06
C PHE A 9 -10.27 -4.87 -34.28
N GLY A 10 -9.10 -4.29 -34.02
CA GLY A 10 -8.11 -3.94 -35.03
C GLY A 10 -6.81 -4.66 -34.69
N PHE A 11 -6.19 -5.29 -35.69
CA PHE A 11 -5.00 -6.10 -35.52
C PHE A 11 -3.82 -5.51 -36.29
N GLN A 12 -2.68 -5.46 -35.64
CA GLN A 12 -1.35 -5.32 -36.24
C GLN A 12 -0.46 -6.47 -35.73
N PRO A 13 0.70 -6.72 -36.35
CA PRO A 13 1.56 -7.85 -35.98
C PRO A 13 1.89 -7.94 -34.48
N GLU A 14 2.05 -6.80 -33.81
CA GLU A 14 2.48 -6.73 -32.41
C GLU A 14 1.47 -6.11 -31.45
N ILE A 15 0.33 -5.61 -31.94
CA ILE A 15 -0.67 -4.94 -31.11
C ILE A 15 -2.09 -5.25 -31.57
N THR A 16 -2.98 -5.40 -30.60
CA THR A 16 -4.42 -5.56 -30.80
C THR A 16 -5.14 -4.41 -30.11
N MET A 17 -5.99 -3.72 -30.86
CA MET A 17 -6.87 -2.68 -30.33
C MET A 17 -8.30 -3.20 -30.27
N VAL A 18 -9.01 -2.92 -29.18
CA VAL A 18 -10.42 -3.23 -29.04
C VAL A 18 -11.21 -1.98 -28.72
N SER A 19 -12.36 -1.83 -29.37
CA SER A 19 -13.37 -0.83 -29.06
C SER A 19 -14.66 -1.54 -28.65
N TYR A 20 -15.10 -1.36 -27.40
CA TYR A 20 -16.26 -1.99 -26.79
C TYR A 20 -17.30 -0.95 -26.37
N VAL A 21 -18.58 -1.29 -26.49
CA VAL A 21 -19.70 -0.40 -26.14
C VAL A 21 -20.40 -0.89 -24.87
N PRO A 22 -20.03 -0.42 -23.67
CA PRO A 22 -20.68 -0.85 -22.43
C PRO A 22 -22.11 -0.33 -22.27
N LYS A 23 -22.43 0.84 -22.84
CA LYS A 23 -23.74 1.50 -22.76
C LYS A 23 -23.95 2.46 -23.93
N VAL A 24 -25.19 2.91 -24.11
CA VAL A 24 -25.55 3.85 -25.19
C VAL A 24 -24.63 5.08 -25.15
N ASN A 25 -24.11 5.46 -26.31
CA ASN A 25 -23.23 6.61 -26.51
C ASN A 25 -21.92 6.57 -25.69
N GLN A 26 -21.43 5.38 -25.31
CA GLN A 26 -20.14 5.25 -24.63
C GLN A 26 -19.19 4.24 -25.30
N SER A 27 -17.97 4.72 -25.52
CA SER A 27 -16.71 4.05 -25.84
C SER A 27 -15.92 3.46 -24.68
N VAL A 28 -15.47 2.21 -24.71
CA VAL A 28 -14.20 1.83 -24.07
C VAL A 28 -13.24 1.36 -25.15
N ILE A 29 -12.09 2.01 -25.25
CA ILE A 29 -11.05 1.66 -26.23
C ILE A 29 -9.81 1.27 -25.44
N LEU A 30 -9.27 0.08 -25.72
CA LEU A 30 -8.01 -0.40 -25.14
C LEU A 30 -7.09 -0.90 -26.24
N LEU A 31 -5.79 -0.76 -25.99
CA LEU A 31 -4.72 -1.31 -26.81
C LEU A 31 -3.95 -2.32 -25.96
N SER A 32 -3.59 -3.46 -26.53
CA SER A 32 -2.77 -4.47 -25.87
C SER A 32 -1.70 -5.00 -26.82
N SER A 33 -0.47 -5.10 -26.33
CA SER A 33 0.62 -5.83 -26.99
C SER A 33 0.70 -7.30 -26.56
N GLU A 34 -0.08 -7.72 -25.56
CA GLU A 34 -0.09 -9.08 -25.01
C GLU A 34 -1.13 -9.97 -25.70
N HIS A 35 -2.30 -9.42 -25.99
CA HIS A 35 -3.41 -10.16 -26.59
C HIS A 35 -3.30 -10.13 -28.12
N ARG A 36 -3.55 -11.26 -28.77
CA ARG A 36 -3.37 -11.46 -30.23
C ARG A 36 -4.64 -11.88 -30.98
N ASP A 37 -5.74 -12.06 -30.25
CA ASP A 37 -7.01 -12.53 -30.80
C ASP A 37 -8.18 -11.59 -30.45
N SER A 38 -9.38 -11.98 -30.87
CA SER A 38 -10.63 -11.30 -30.53
C SER A 38 -11.42 -12.06 -29.46
N ALA A 39 -10.75 -12.63 -28.46
CA ALA A 39 -11.44 -13.37 -27.41
C ALA A 39 -12.45 -12.49 -26.65
N ILE A 40 -13.65 -13.03 -26.49
CA ILE A 40 -14.78 -12.40 -25.80
C ILE A 40 -15.32 -13.39 -24.77
N SER A 41 -15.54 -12.91 -23.55
CA SER A 41 -16.16 -13.68 -22.47
C SER A 41 -17.60 -14.10 -22.80
N GLU A 42 -17.97 -15.32 -22.40
CA GLU A 42 -19.31 -15.90 -22.65
C GLU A 42 -20.45 -15.27 -21.81
N GLY A 43 -20.14 -14.29 -20.95
CA GLY A 43 -21.15 -13.64 -20.12
C GLY A 43 -22.13 -12.76 -20.90
N SER A 44 -23.26 -12.42 -20.28
CA SER A 44 -24.32 -11.56 -20.87
C SER A 44 -23.83 -10.19 -21.36
N LYS A 45 -22.70 -9.70 -20.83
CA LYS A 45 -22.08 -8.43 -21.22
C LYS A 45 -21.05 -8.57 -22.33
N ARG A 46 -20.72 -9.79 -22.78
CA ARG A 46 -19.79 -10.07 -23.89
C ARG A 46 -18.52 -9.21 -23.84
N LYS A 47 -17.91 -9.11 -22.66
CA LYS A 47 -16.72 -8.27 -22.47
C LYS A 47 -15.52 -8.90 -23.17
N PRO A 48 -14.75 -8.14 -23.98
CA PRO A 48 -13.45 -8.58 -24.47
C PRO A 48 -12.53 -9.04 -23.33
N GLU A 49 -11.73 -10.06 -23.59
CA GLU A 49 -10.74 -10.55 -22.62
C GLU A 49 -9.74 -9.45 -22.23
N ILE A 50 -9.27 -8.66 -23.20
CA ILE A 50 -8.40 -7.48 -22.99
C ILE A 50 -8.98 -6.54 -21.90
N ILE A 51 -10.28 -6.26 -21.94
CA ILE A 51 -10.94 -5.39 -20.95
C ILE A 51 -11.02 -6.08 -19.59
N THR A 52 -11.25 -7.39 -19.57
CA THR A 52 -11.32 -8.17 -18.32
C THR A 52 -9.95 -8.22 -17.65
N HIS A 53 -8.90 -8.53 -18.41
CA HIS A 53 -7.52 -8.51 -17.97
C HIS A 53 -7.11 -7.13 -17.43
N TYR A 54 -7.35 -6.05 -18.20
CA TYR A 54 -7.06 -4.68 -17.75
C TYR A 54 -7.75 -4.33 -16.43
N ASN A 55 -9.03 -4.72 -16.26
CA ASN A 55 -9.75 -4.44 -15.02
C ASN A 55 -9.18 -5.22 -13.82
N ALA A 56 -8.61 -6.41 -14.04
CA ALA A 56 -7.97 -7.20 -12.99
C ALA A 56 -6.64 -6.58 -12.52
N THR A 57 -5.92 -5.88 -13.41
CA THR A 57 -4.56 -5.39 -13.11
C THR A 57 -4.50 -3.88 -12.82
N LYS A 58 -5.43 -3.07 -13.33
CA LYS A 58 -5.39 -1.59 -13.19
C LYS A 58 -5.48 -1.08 -11.74
N GLY A 59 -5.98 -1.90 -10.81
CA GLY A 59 -6.31 -1.45 -9.45
C GLY A 59 -5.11 -1.32 -8.51
N ALA A 60 -3.91 -1.74 -8.91
CA ALA A 60 -2.74 -1.77 -8.04
C ALA A 60 -2.36 -0.39 -7.49
N VAL A 61 -2.30 0.62 -8.36
CA VAL A 61 -1.96 2.00 -7.96
C VAL A 61 -3.06 2.61 -7.09
N ASP A 62 -4.33 2.49 -7.50
CA ASP A 62 -5.47 2.97 -6.70
C ASP A 62 -5.52 2.33 -5.30
N THR A 63 -5.08 1.07 -5.19
CA THR A 63 -5.00 0.36 -3.92
C THR A 63 -3.89 0.93 -3.04
N LEU A 64 -2.70 1.18 -3.62
CA LEU A 64 -1.61 1.84 -2.93
C LEU A 64 -2.01 3.25 -2.45
N ASP A 65 -2.68 4.04 -3.30
CA ASP A 65 -3.13 5.40 -2.96
C ASP A 65 -4.13 5.38 -1.80
N LYS A 66 -5.09 4.45 -1.81
CA LYS A 66 -6.03 4.25 -0.70
C LYS A 66 -5.31 3.84 0.58
N MET A 67 -4.34 2.94 0.48
CA MET A 67 -3.52 2.56 1.62
C MET A 67 -2.80 3.79 2.19
N ILE A 68 -2.09 4.55 1.36
CA ILE A 68 -1.38 5.76 1.82
C ILE A 68 -2.35 6.75 2.48
N ALA A 69 -3.51 7.01 1.87
CA ALA A 69 -4.49 7.94 2.40
C ALA A 69 -5.00 7.58 3.81
N GLU A 70 -5.16 6.29 4.12
CA GLU A 70 -5.65 5.82 5.43
C GLU A 70 -4.65 6.10 6.56
N TYR A 71 -3.34 5.98 6.29
CA TYR A 71 -2.27 6.11 7.29
C TYR A 71 -1.13 6.98 6.77
N THR A 72 -1.43 8.24 6.43
CA THR A 72 -0.45 9.19 5.92
C THR A 72 0.25 9.98 7.03
N CYS A 73 1.56 10.14 6.91
CA CYS A 73 2.36 11.06 7.73
C CYS A 73 2.34 12.50 7.17
N ASN A 74 1.69 12.73 6.03
CA ASN A 74 1.65 14.04 5.40
C ASN A 74 1.01 15.08 6.33
N ARG A 75 1.55 16.29 6.26
CA ARG A 75 1.12 17.46 7.04
C ARG A 75 1.06 18.65 6.11
N GLN A 76 0.08 19.52 6.35
CA GLN A 76 -0.03 20.76 5.58
C GLN A 76 1.27 21.55 5.68
N SER A 77 1.90 21.79 4.53
CA SER A 77 3.18 22.47 4.42
C SER A 77 3.13 23.45 3.25
N LYS A 78 3.74 24.62 3.43
CA LYS A 78 3.97 25.58 2.33
C LYS A 78 5.26 25.29 1.55
N ARG A 79 6.00 24.25 1.95
CA ARG A 79 7.28 23.85 1.36
C ARG A 79 7.09 22.52 0.65
N TRP A 80 7.06 22.54 -0.69
CA TRP A 80 6.88 21.34 -1.51
C TRP A 80 7.90 20.21 -1.23
N PRO A 81 9.18 20.48 -0.85
CA PRO A 81 10.10 19.38 -0.56
C PRO A 81 9.70 18.59 0.68
N ALA A 82 9.07 19.25 1.67
CA ALA A 82 8.57 18.57 2.85
C ALA A 82 7.40 17.64 2.51
N THR A 83 6.51 18.06 1.61
CA THR A 83 5.42 17.21 1.10
C THR A 83 5.96 15.99 0.36
N LEU A 84 6.96 16.20 -0.51
CA LEU A 84 7.62 15.09 -1.22
C LEU A 84 8.27 14.10 -0.23
N PHE A 85 8.96 14.61 0.79
CA PHE A 85 9.58 13.78 1.82
C PHE A 85 8.55 12.93 2.59
N MET A 86 7.41 13.51 2.95
CA MET A 86 6.33 12.75 3.60
C MET A 86 5.75 11.66 2.70
N ASN A 87 5.58 11.95 1.40
CA ASN A 87 5.13 10.93 0.44
C ASN A 87 6.15 9.77 0.32
N ILE A 88 7.46 10.07 0.34
CA ILE A 88 8.50 9.04 0.34
C ILE A 88 8.39 8.15 1.58
N ILE A 89 8.17 8.73 2.77
CA ILE A 89 7.97 7.96 4.00
C ILE A 89 6.76 7.05 3.89
N ASP A 90 5.62 7.56 3.41
CA ASP A 90 4.39 6.78 3.30
C ASP A 90 4.56 5.59 2.35
N ILE A 91 5.19 5.80 1.19
CA ILE A 91 5.50 4.73 0.21
C ILE A 91 6.48 3.72 0.82
N ALA A 92 7.54 4.19 1.47
CA ALA A 92 8.54 3.33 2.09
C ALA A 92 7.92 2.43 3.17
N ALA A 93 7.01 2.98 3.99
CA ALA A 93 6.31 2.23 5.03
C ALA A 93 5.39 1.15 4.45
N VAL A 94 4.69 1.42 3.35
CA VAL A 94 3.87 0.40 2.66
C VAL A 94 4.75 -0.70 2.07
N ASN A 95 5.86 -0.34 1.40
CA ASN A 95 6.77 -1.33 0.84
C ASN A 95 7.41 -2.21 1.93
N ALA A 96 7.84 -1.61 3.04
CA ALA A 96 8.38 -2.34 4.18
C ALA A 96 7.33 -3.28 4.79
N PHE A 97 6.07 -2.85 4.91
CA PHE A 97 4.97 -3.69 5.37
C PHE A 97 4.72 -4.90 4.45
N VAL A 98 4.66 -4.68 3.13
CA VAL A 98 4.48 -5.76 2.14
C VAL A 98 5.60 -6.79 2.24
N MET A 99 6.85 -6.32 2.31
CA MET A 99 8.01 -7.19 2.48
C MET A 99 7.96 -7.96 3.80
N TRP A 100 7.61 -7.29 4.90
CA TRP A 100 7.53 -7.91 6.22
C TRP A 100 6.51 -9.04 6.28
N VAL A 101 5.29 -8.81 5.78
CA VAL A 101 4.23 -9.83 5.77
C VAL A 101 4.55 -10.97 4.81
N HIS A 102 5.25 -10.69 3.70
CA HIS A 102 5.71 -11.73 2.78
C HIS A 102 6.74 -12.66 3.43
N LEU A 103 7.71 -12.10 4.17
CA LEU A 103 8.73 -12.88 4.86
C LEU A 103 8.23 -13.55 6.14
N ASN A 104 7.21 -12.96 6.80
CA ASN A 104 6.68 -13.43 8.08
C ASN A 104 5.15 -13.65 7.99
N PRO A 105 4.68 -14.70 7.28
CA PRO A 105 3.25 -14.90 7.03
C PRO A 105 2.42 -15.13 8.31
N GLU A 106 3.02 -15.75 9.32
CA GLU A 106 2.37 -16.02 10.62
C GLU A 106 2.38 -14.80 11.55
N TRP A 107 3.14 -13.74 11.24
CA TRP A 107 3.18 -12.54 12.06
C TRP A 107 1.80 -11.88 12.12
N GLU A 108 1.32 -11.71 13.35
CA GLU A 108 0.05 -11.06 13.68
C GLU A 108 -1.16 -11.60 12.90
N ARG A 109 -1.16 -12.91 12.61
CA ARG A 109 -2.20 -13.59 11.84
C ARG A 109 -3.61 -13.42 12.42
N GLN A 110 -3.73 -13.25 13.73
CA GLN A 110 -4.98 -12.99 14.43
C GLN A 110 -5.61 -11.62 14.14
N TYR A 111 -4.82 -10.64 13.70
CA TYR A 111 -5.30 -9.27 13.50
C TYR A 111 -5.71 -9.01 12.05
N LEU A 112 -6.90 -8.43 11.87
CA LEU A 112 -7.38 -7.97 10.56
C LEU A 112 -6.64 -6.71 10.09
N ASP A 113 -6.18 -5.87 11.01
CA ASP A 113 -5.46 -4.62 10.72
C ASP A 113 -3.95 -4.76 11.00
N LYS A 114 -3.32 -5.67 10.26
CA LYS A 114 -1.87 -5.92 10.37
C LYS A 114 -1.04 -4.67 10.06
N ARG A 115 -1.52 -3.79 9.18
CA ARG A 115 -0.78 -2.60 8.78
C ARG A 115 -0.68 -1.58 9.90
N ARG A 116 -1.77 -1.34 10.66
CA ARG A 116 -1.70 -0.47 11.83
C ARG A 116 -0.74 -1.01 12.88
N MET A 117 -0.78 -2.32 13.14
CA MET A 117 0.15 -2.96 14.06
C MET A 117 1.60 -2.79 13.60
N PHE A 118 1.85 -2.96 12.30
CA PHE A 118 3.18 -2.79 11.72
C PHE A 118 3.68 -1.35 11.87
N LEU A 119 2.84 -0.36 11.56
CA LEU A 119 3.20 1.06 11.67
C LEU A 119 3.46 1.48 13.13
N LEU A 120 2.70 0.94 14.08
CA LEU A 120 2.92 1.17 15.51
C LEU A 120 4.26 0.62 15.96
N GLU A 121 4.56 -0.63 15.61
CA GLU A 121 5.84 -1.27 15.95
C GLU A 121 7.01 -0.56 15.28
N LEU A 122 6.89 -0.24 13.98
CA LEU A 122 7.88 0.53 13.24
C LEU A 122 8.16 1.88 13.92
N GLY A 123 7.12 2.62 14.30
CA GLY A 123 7.26 3.89 15.00
C GLY A 123 7.96 3.75 16.34
N LYS A 124 7.60 2.75 17.15
CA LYS A 124 8.24 2.46 18.44
C LYS A 124 9.73 2.13 18.26
N ARG A 125 10.07 1.24 17.30
CA ARG A 125 11.44 0.82 16.99
C ARG A 125 12.31 1.98 16.51
N LEU A 126 11.80 2.85 15.64
CA LEU A 126 12.53 4.03 15.16
C LEU A 126 12.84 5.03 16.28
N VAL A 127 11.95 5.17 17.25
CA VAL A 127 12.12 6.11 18.37
C VAL A 127 12.94 5.51 19.52
N GLN A 128 13.02 4.19 19.65
CA GLN A 128 13.70 3.46 20.72
C GLN A 128 15.11 4.01 21.07
N PRO A 129 16.08 4.14 20.14
CA PRO A 129 17.42 4.63 20.49
C PRO A 129 17.42 6.09 20.98
N HIS A 130 16.50 6.92 20.44
CA HIS A 130 16.35 8.29 20.89
C HIS A 130 15.74 8.36 22.29
N LEU A 131 14.78 7.47 22.58
CA LEU A 131 14.14 7.37 23.87
C LEU A 131 15.13 6.95 24.96
N GLN A 132 15.93 5.92 24.70
CA GLN A 132 16.99 5.46 25.61
C GLN A 132 17.94 6.60 25.96
N ARG A 133 18.45 7.33 24.95
CA ARG A 133 19.36 8.46 25.14
C ARG A 133 18.74 9.57 26.01
N ARG A 134 17.47 9.89 25.79
CA ARG A 134 16.77 10.97 26.53
C ARG A 134 16.48 10.60 27.98
N ILE A 135 16.21 9.33 28.28
CA ILE A 135 16.00 8.86 29.65
C ILE A 135 17.32 8.78 30.43
N SER A 136 18.41 8.40 29.75
CA SER A 136 19.74 8.34 30.39
C SER A 136 20.32 9.71 30.73
N ASP A 137 19.94 10.76 29.99
CA ASP A 137 20.40 12.13 30.24
C ASP A 137 19.70 12.74 31.49
N PRO A 138 20.43 13.03 32.58
CA PRO A 138 19.85 13.59 33.81
C PRO A 138 19.18 14.96 33.61
N THR A 139 19.70 15.77 32.68
CA THR A 139 19.20 17.13 32.41
C THR A 139 17.86 17.10 31.71
N ILE A 140 17.66 16.15 30.79
CA ILE A 140 16.40 15.94 30.10
C ILE A 140 15.43 15.22 31.03
N LYS A 141 15.88 14.14 31.68
CA LYS A 141 15.06 13.33 32.59
C LYS A 141 14.40 14.18 33.66
N SER A 142 15.15 15.08 34.32
CA SER A 142 14.63 15.97 35.36
C SER A 142 13.49 16.89 34.89
N ARG A 143 13.45 17.25 33.60
CA ARG A 143 12.42 18.09 32.98
C ARG A 143 11.20 17.32 32.46
N LEU A 144 11.29 15.99 32.33
CA LEU A 144 10.15 15.17 31.90
C LEU A 144 9.13 15.01 33.03
N THR A 145 7.85 14.98 32.69
CA THR A 145 6.78 14.63 33.63
C THR A 145 6.91 13.17 34.08
N ILE A 146 6.34 12.83 35.24
CA ILE A 146 6.30 11.45 35.76
C ILE A 146 5.67 10.51 34.74
N ASN A 147 4.53 10.91 34.16
CA ASN A 147 3.83 10.12 33.14
C ASN A 147 4.68 9.89 31.90
N THR A 148 5.38 10.91 31.40
CA THR A 148 6.28 10.76 30.24
C THR A 148 7.40 9.78 30.54
N ARG A 149 8.00 9.84 31.75
CA ARG A 149 9.05 8.89 32.15
C ARG A 149 8.53 7.46 32.23
N GLN A 150 7.35 7.25 32.81
CA GLN A 150 6.75 5.92 32.94
C GLN A 150 6.39 5.35 31.57
N ASN A 151 5.72 6.12 30.71
CA ASN A 151 5.38 5.69 29.35
C ASN A 151 6.65 5.33 28.56
N SER A 152 7.71 6.12 28.71
CA SER A 152 8.97 5.85 28.02
C SER A 152 9.61 4.55 28.48
N LYS A 153 9.54 4.21 29.78
CA LYS A 153 10.00 2.93 30.30
C LYS A 153 9.16 1.77 29.78
N ASN A 154 7.83 1.88 29.86
CA ASN A 154 6.91 0.84 29.40
C ASN A 154 7.16 0.48 27.93
N ILE A 155 7.36 1.49 27.06
CA ILE A 155 7.66 1.25 25.63
C ILE A 155 9.00 0.52 25.47
N LEU A 156 10.03 0.87 26.26
CA LEU A 156 11.34 0.20 26.18
C LEU A 156 11.30 -1.24 26.71
N GLU A 157 10.48 -1.51 27.73
CA GLU A 157 10.24 -2.85 28.27
C GLU A 157 9.49 -3.71 27.23
N GLU A 158 8.38 -3.21 26.67
CA GLU A 158 7.61 -3.88 25.62
C GLU A 158 8.49 -4.25 24.41
N LEU A 159 9.34 -3.32 23.95
CA LEU A 159 10.27 -3.57 22.84
C LEU A 159 11.40 -4.54 23.19
N GLY A 160 11.79 -4.62 24.46
CA GLY A 160 12.82 -5.54 24.96
C GLY A 160 12.34 -6.99 25.00
N ASP A 161 11.07 -7.21 25.36
CA ASP A 161 10.46 -8.55 25.43
C ASP A 161 10.28 -9.19 24.04
N HIS A 162 10.09 -8.38 22.99
CA HIS A 162 9.96 -8.86 21.61
C HIS A 162 11.28 -9.33 20.97
N HIS A 163 12.45 -9.14 21.59
CA HIS A 163 13.72 -9.66 21.07
C HIS A 163 13.95 -11.14 21.42
N ASN A 164 13.15 -11.70 22.33
CA ASN A 164 13.26 -13.10 22.77
C ASN A 164 12.36 -14.06 21.98
N VAL A 165 11.71 -13.59 20.92
CA VAL A 165 10.87 -14.42 20.05
C VAL A 165 11.49 -14.53 18.67
N GLN A 166 12.25 -15.63 18.50
CA GLN A 166 12.60 -16.29 17.23
C GLN A 166 13.60 -15.57 16.31
N GLU A 167 14.90 -15.79 16.57
CA GLU A 167 15.83 -16.07 15.47
C GLU A 167 15.60 -17.53 15.03
N PRO A 168 15.20 -17.82 13.78
CA PRO A 168 15.25 -19.18 13.27
C PRO A 168 16.70 -19.54 12.92
N GLU A 169 17.13 -20.73 13.32
CA GLU A 169 18.35 -21.41 12.83
C GLU A 169 18.33 -21.62 11.31
#